data_AF-A0A165ZGE8-F1
#
_entry.id   AF-A0A165ZGE8-F1
#
_cell.length_a   1.000
_cell.length_b   1.000
_cell.length_c   1.000
_cell.angle_alpha   90.00
_cell.angle_beta   90.00
_cell.angle_gamma   90.00
#
_symmetry.space_group_name_H-M   'P 1'
#
loop_
_entity.id
_entity.type
_entity.pdbx_description
1 polymer ?
#
loop_
_entity_poly.entity_id
_entity_poly.type
_entity_poly.pdbx_seq_one_letter_code
_entity_poly.pdbx_strand_id
1 'polypeptide(L)'
;MNGLVSLSAVMTGCLAKAEFAYPNKMFKCMDGNPFPRGLENVGFKKEQHGLPMTKLVRSCSIWRALEIMGDSSAMMILEAAWLGARTFGQFQNATGLRRALLSDRLKRIVEKDVMCKALYSERPARYEYRLTEKGQGLYWMSLMMLRWERIWGDQSQVVKVKLTHKKCGQIFEPLPLCATCGHEYSAFEVDWEEGPGVGTMAANYVRRRQHRDAIAERNSGSAIMVEVAQIMGDRWAVLVLRALFTGLNSFDRIREDSGAATNILTERLNWMQTLGLVNHNDEEAGGKKTGYRLTRKSTDIFPILLMLMRWGDTYYASPEGAPVLLTHEPNGHNLSPVVACSACREELDVHDVTYELEWPDGVEQNFANPIEEA
;
A
#
# COMPACT_ATOMS: atom_id res chain seq x y z
N MET A 1 17.78 21.77 -19.14
CA MET A 1 16.94 21.14 -20.16
C MET A 1 15.99 20.22 -19.39
N ASN A 2 14.76 20.70 -19.17
CA ASN A 2 13.76 20.02 -18.34
C ASN A 2 13.02 19.03 -19.25
N GLY A 3 13.35 17.73 -19.12
CA GLY A 3 12.69 16.67 -19.87
C GLY A 3 11.33 16.36 -19.25
N LEU A 4 10.25 16.61 -19.98
CA LEU A 4 8.89 16.17 -19.66
C LEU A 4 8.80 14.66 -19.89
N VAL A 5 8.36 13.90 -18.88
CA VAL A 5 8.30 12.43 -18.95
C VAL A 5 6.87 11.94 -18.91
N SER A 6 6.44 11.29 -19.98
CA SER A 6 5.13 10.68 -20.09
C SER A 6 5.09 9.29 -19.43
N LEU A 7 4.21 9.05 -18.45
CA LEU A 7 4.00 7.70 -17.89
C LEU A 7 3.50 6.68 -18.93
N SER A 8 2.99 7.13 -20.08
CA SER A 8 2.65 6.23 -21.19
C SER A 8 3.88 5.47 -21.72
N ALA A 9 5.05 6.11 -21.78
CA ALA A 9 6.29 5.47 -22.26
C ALA A 9 6.88 4.46 -21.27
N VAL A 10 6.56 4.65 -19.98
CA VAL A 10 6.92 3.77 -18.87
C VAL A 10 6.10 2.46 -18.95
N MET A 11 4.91 2.46 -19.56
CA MET A 11 3.87 1.44 -19.30
C MET A 11 3.53 0.52 -20.48
N THR A 12 4.13 0.71 -21.67
CA THR A 12 3.78 -0.11 -22.84
C THR A 12 4.31 -1.55 -22.73
N GLY A 13 3.47 -2.56 -22.93
CA GLY A 13 3.94 -3.91 -23.32
C GLY A 13 3.80 -5.04 -22.30
N CYS A 14 2.56 -5.46 -22.02
CA CYS A 14 2.19 -6.88 -21.87
C CYS A 14 0.68 -7.04 -22.07
N LEU A 15 0.17 -6.66 -23.26
CA LEU A 15 -1.21 -6.93 -23.64
C LEU A 15 -1.31 -8.38 -24.14
N ALA A 16 -1.53 -9.31 -23.21
CA ALA A 16 -2.20 -10.57 -23.51
C ALA A 16 -3.69 -10.38 -23.17
N LYS A 17 -4.55 -10.50 -24.18
CA LYS A 17 -6.00 -10.25 -24.12
C LYS A 17 -6.65 -11.00 -22.96
N ALA A 18 -7.23 -10.25 -22.02
CA ALA A 18 -8.32 -10.72 -21.18
C ALA A 18 -9.48 -9.71 -21.33
N GLU A 19 -10.42 -10.02 -22.23
CA GLU A 19 -11.72 -9.34 -22.26
C GLU A 19 -12.49 -9.73 -20.98
N PHE A 20 -12.51 -8.84 -19.99
CA PHE A 20 -13.49 -8.92 -18.90
C PHE A 20 -14.44 -7.73 -19.03
N ALA A 21 -15.47 -7.96 -19.83
CA ALA A 21 -16.70 -7.18 -19.76
C ALA A 21 -17.39 -7.49 -18.42
N TYR A 22 -17.79 -6.45 -17.69
CA TYR A 22 -18.75 -6.55 -16.60
C TYR A 22 -20.17 -6.38 -17.16
N PRO A 23 -20.95 -7.44 -17.43
CA PRO A 23 -22.39 -7.28 -17.55
C PRO A 23 -23.01 -7.32 -16.16
N ASN A 24 -23.46 -6.15 -15.69
CA ASN A 24 -24.51 -6.02 -14.70
C ASN A 24 -25.69 -6.93 -15.08
N LYS A 25 -25.88 -8.05 -14.37
CA LYS A 25 -27.17 -8.74 -14.32
C LYS A 25 -27.52 -9.08 -12.88
N MET A 26 -28.54 -8.38 -12.41
CA MET A 26 -29.39 -8.70 -11.27
C MET A 26 -29.65 -10.22 -11.19
N PHE A 27 -29.31 -10.81 -10.05
CA PHE A 27 -29.94 -12.04 -9.59
C PHE A 27 -30.80 -11.69 -8.37
N LYS A 28 -32.11 -11.78 -8.56
CA LYS A 28 -33.09 -11.83 -7.46
C LYS A 28 -32.96 -13.21 -6.81
N CYS A 29 -32.63 -13.26 -5.53
CA CYS A 29 -32.96 -14.43 -4.72
C CYS A 29 -34.31 -14.15 -4.04
N MET A 30 -35.35 -14.82 -4.54
CA MET A 30 -36.57 -15.06 -3.79
C MET A 30 -36.35 -16.23 -2.83
N ASP A 31 -37.16 -16.19 -1.78
CA ASP A 31 -37.51 -17.25 -0.83
C ASP A 31 -36.62 -17.40 0.41
N GLY A 32 -37.20 -16.91 1.50
CA GLY A 32 -36.67 -16.97 2.84
C GLY A 32 -36.68 -18.37 3.44
N ASN A 33 -35.68 -18.63 4.25
CA ASN A 33 -35.74 -19.59 5.33
C ASN A 33 -34.88 -19.06 6.50
N PRO A 34 -35.33 -19.17 7.75
CA PRO A 34 -34.61 -18.62 8.89
C PRO A 34 -33.37 -19.45 9.25
N PHE A 35 -32.28 -18.75 9.60
CA PHE A 35 -31.05 -19.34 10.16
C PHE A 35 -31.33 -20.13 11.45
N PRO A 36 -30.76 -21.33 11.64
CA PRO A 36 -30.85 -22.04 12.91
C PRO A 36 -29.91 -21.42 13.97
N ARG A 37 -30.45 -21.14 15.15
CA ARG A 37 -29.69 -20.79 16.36
C ARG A 37 -29.12 -22.06 17.00
N GLY A 38 -27.88 -21.98 17.46
CA GLY A 38 -27.34 -22.88 18.49
C GLY A 38 -26.04 -23.58 18.09
N LEU A 39 -24.92 -23.12 18.64
CA LEU A 39 -23.74 -23.95 18.85
C LEU A 39 -23.34 -23.84 20.32
N GLU A 40 -24.11 -24.53 21.17
CA GLU A 40 -23.65 -24.93 22.49
C GLU A 40 -22.87 -26.24 22.36
N ASN A 41 -21.67 -26.25 22.95
CA ASN A 41 -20.94 -27.40 23.46
C ASN A 41 -20.65 -28.57 22.49
N VAL A 42 -19.48 -28.52 21.84
CA VAL A 42 -18.77 -29.74 21.44
C VAL A 42 -17.35 -29.68 22.03
N GLY A 43 -17.13 -30.51 23.05
CA GLY A 43 -15.84 -30.65 23.73
C GLY A 43 -14.78 -31.28 22.81
N PHE A 44 -13.60 -30.65 22.76
CA PHE A 44 -12.45 -31.19 22.04
C PHE A 44 -11.60 -32.08 22.96
N LYS A 45 -11.46 -33.36 22.58
CA LYS A 45 -10.45 -34.27 23.15
C LYS A 45 -9.05 -33.81 22.74
N LYS A 46 -8.13 -33.91 23.71
CA LYS A 46 -6.72 -33.55 23.61
C LYS A 46 -5.91 -34.53 22.74
N GLU A 47 -4.78 -33.98 22.29
CA GLU A 47 -3.53 -34.60 21.81
C GLU A 47 -3.38 -34.88 20.31
N GLN A 48 -2.54 -34.05 19.68
CA GLN A 48 -1.35 -34.48 18.92
C GLN A 48 -0.31 -33.34 18.86
N HIS A 49 0.94 -33.68 19.19
CA HIS A 49 2.09 -32.80 19.32
C HIS A 49 2.68 -32.34 17.96
N GLY A 50 3.19 -31.10 17.88
CA GLY A 50 4.47 -30.86 17.19
C GLY A 50 4.53 -30.00 15.92
N LEU A 51 3.49 -29.24 15.53
CA LEU A 51 3.61 -28.18 14.51
C LEU A 51 3.47 -26.80 15.18
N PRO A 52 4.26 -25.77 14.82
CA PRO A 52 4.03 -24.43 15.35
C PRO A 52 2.62 -24.03 14.96
N MET A 53 1.74 -23.86 15.96
CA MET A 53 0.35 -23.49 15.73
C MET A 53 0.31 -22.27 14.83
N THR A 54 -0.24 -22.43 13.63
CA THR A 54 -0.44 -21.32 12.72
C THR A 54 -1.43 -20.38 13.39
N LYS A 55 -0.95 -19.25 13.90
CA LYS A 55 -1.82 -18.28 14.56
C LYS A 55 -2.85 -17.81 13.54
N LEU A 56 -4.12 -17.98 13.87
CA LEU A 56 -5.21 -17.49 13.06
C LEU A 56 -5.38 -16.00 13.34
N VAL A 57 -5.47 -15.20 12.29
CA VAL A 57 -5.75 -13.76 12.36
C VAL A 57 -7.00 -13.46 11.54
N ARG A 58 -7.68 -12.38 11.89
CA ARG A 58 -8.85 -11.91 11.15
C ARG A 58 -8.48 -11.64 9.69
N SER A 59 -9.32 -12.08 8.75
CA SER A 59 -9.08 -11.83 7.34
C SER A 59 -9.18 -10.33 7.04
N CYS A 60 -8.15 -9.77 6.42
CA CYS A 60 -8.23 -8.46 5.79
C CYS A 60 -7.38 -8.41 4.53
N SER A 61 -7.82 -7.65 3.54
CA SER A 61 -7.15 -7.51 2.24
C SER A 61 -5.80 -6.79 2.37
N ILE A 62 -5.66 -5.90 3.36
CA ILE A 62 -4.39 -5.29 3.74
C ILE A 62 -3.36 -6.36 4.12
N TRP A 63 -3.74 -7.39 4.90
CA TRP A 63 -2.82 -8.45 5.32
C TRP A 63 -2.23 -9.21 4.13
N ARG A 64 -3.09 -9.56 3.16
CA ARG A 64 -2.73 -10.24 1.91
C ARG A 64 -1.83 -9.35 1.06
N ALA A 65 -2.19 -8.07 0.92
CA ALA A 65 -1.40 -7.11 0.16
C ALA A 65 0.02 -6.92 0.76
N LEU A 66 0.12 -6.89 2.09
CA LEU A 66 1.38 -6.78 2.82
C LEU A 66 2.28 -8.03 2.69
N GLU A 67 1.80 -9.16 2.19
CA GLU A 67 2.70 -10.28 1.89
C GLU A 67 3.72 -9.91 0.81
N ILE A 68 3.29 -9.03 -0.10
CA ILE A 68 4.02 -8.59 -1.29
C ILE A 68 4.65 -7.24 -1.04
N MET A 69 3.85 -6.30 -0.52
CA MET A 69 4.25 -4.91 -0.38
C MET A 69 4.75 -4.55 1.01
N GLY A 70 4.53 -5.40 2.02
CA GLY A 70 4.93 -5.13 3.41
C GLY A 70 6.43 -5.31 3.68
N ASP A 71 7.28 -4.93 2.72
CA ASP A 71 8.71 -4.74 2.93
C ASP A 71 9.22 -3.47 2.22
N SER A 72 10.12 -2.77 2.91
CA SER A 72 10.78 -1.55 2.45
C SER A 72 11.44 -1.68 1.06
N SER A 73 12.03 -2.84 0.76
CA SER A 73 12.67 -3.06 -0.53
C SER A 73 11.66 -3.10 -1.68
N ALA A 74 10.46 -3.64 -1.45
CA ALA A 74 9.37 -3.61 -2.43
C ALA A 74 8.91 -2.17 -2.71
N MET A 75 8.82 -1.32 -1.68
CA MET A 75 8.48 0.10 -1.85
C MET A 75 9.50 0.84 -2.72
N MET A 76 10.79 0.60 -2.47
CA MET A 76 11.88 1.20 -3.26
C MET A 76 11.90 0.71 -4.71
N ILE A 77 11.62 -0.58 -4.93
CA ILE A 77 11.54 -1.15 -6.27
C ILE A 77 10.35 -0.55 -7.04
N LEU A 78 9.19 -0.38 -6.39
CA LEU A 78 8.05 0.29 -7.02
C LEU A 78 8.38 1.73 -7.40
N GLU A 79 8.94 2.51 -6.46
CA GLU A 79 9.37 3.89 -6.74
C GLU A 79 10.31 3.93 -7.95
N ALA A 80 11.34 3.09 -7.97
CA ALA A 80 12.25 3.02 -9.11
C ALA A 80 11.54 2.62 -10.42
N ALA A 81 10.56 1.72 -10.38
CA ALA A 81 9.80 1.32 -11.56
C ALA A 81 8.94 2.45 -12.13
N TRP A 82 8.30 3.25 -11.26
CA TRP A 82 7.53 4.44 -11.65
C TRP A 82 8.41 5.51 -12.29
N LEU A 83 9.66 5.59 -11.83
CA LEU A 83 10.67 6.51 -12.35
C LEU A 83 11.42 5.98 -13.58
N GLY A 84 10.99 4.84 -14.14
CA GLY A 84 11.49 4.31 -15.40
C GLY A 84 12.60 3.26 -15.30
N ALA A 85 12.95 2.76 -14.11
CA ALA A 85 13.89 1.64 -14.00
C ALA A 85 13.27 0.36 -14.61
N ARG A 86 13.95 -0.23 -15.60
CA ARG A 86 13.47 -1.41 -16.36
C ARG A 86 14.43 -2.58 -16.30
N THR A 87 15.71 -2.33 -16.04
CA THR A 87 16.72 -3.38 -15.97
C THR A 87 17.21 -3.58 -14.54
N PHE A 88 17.79 -4.76 -14.26
CA PHE A 88 18.37 -5.03 -12.94
C PHE A 88 19.41 -3.98 -12.51
N GLY A 89 20.25 -3.53 -13.44
CA GLY A 89 21.25 -2.49 -13.18
C GLY A 89 20.63 -1.15 -12.80
N GLN A 90 19.56 -0.74 -13.50
CA GLN A 90 18.83 0.49 -13.17
C GLN A 90 18.16 0.39 -11.80
N PHE A 91 17.50 -0.72 -11.47
CA PHE A 91 16.94 -0.92 -10.13
C PHE A 91 18.03 -0.89 -9.06
N GLN A 92 19.17 -1.54 -9.30
CA GLN A 92 20.28 -1.54 -8.34
C GLN A 92 20.81 -0.12 -8.11
N ASN A 93 20.97 0.67 -9.18
CA ASN A 93 21.43 2.06 -9.08
C ASN A 93 20.43 2.95 -8.34
N ALA A 94 19.15 2.85 -8.70
CA ALA A 94 18.08 3.67 -8.13
C ALA A 94 17.79 3.37 -6.65
N THR A 95 17.92 2.10 -6.25
CA THR A 95 17.55 1.65 -4.91
C THR A 95 18.76 1.52 -3.97
N GLY A 96 19.97 1.33 -4.48
CA GLY A 96 21.15 1.02 -3.66
C GLY A 96 21.11 -0.38 -3.01
N LEU A 97 20.10 -1.21 -3.33
CA LEU A 97 19.96 -2.52 -2.72
C LEU A 97 21.10 -3.46 -3.11
N ARG A 98 21.58 -4.26 -2.15
CA ARG A 98 22.53 -5.34 -2.41
C ARG A 98 21.97 -6.30 -3.45
N ARG A 99 22.80 -6.74 -4.41
CA ARG A 99 22.39 -7.59 -5.55
C ARG A 99 21.56 -8.81 -5.14
N ALA A 100 21.97 -9.52 -4.09
CA ALA A 100 21.28 -10.71 -3.61
C ALA A 100 19.85 -10.39 -3.13
N LEU A 101 19.67 -9.30 -2.39
CA LEU A 101 18.38 -8.85 -1.90
C LEU A 101 17.48 -8.36 -3.05
N LEU A 102 18.03 -7.55 -3.96
CA LEU A 102 17.30 -7.08 -5.12
C LEU A 102 16.82 -8.24 -6.00
N SER A 103 17.69 -9.24 -6.24
CA SER A 103 17.36 -10.43 -7.03
C SER A 103 16.22 -11.25 -6.41
N ASP A 104 16.30 -11.55 -5.11
CA ASP A 104 15.24 -12.25 -4.38
C ASP A 104 13.92 -11.46 -4.41
N ARG A 105 13.97 -10.13 -4.26
CA ARG A 105 12.77 -9.28 -4.28
C ARG A 105 12.12 -9.19 -5.66
N LEU A 106 12.89 -8.91 -6.71
CA LEU A 106 12.37 -8.89 -8.07
C LEU A 106 11.77 -10.24 -8.46
N LYS A 107 12.41 -11.35 -8.07
CA LYS A 107 11.86 -12.69 -8.28
C LYS A 107 10.48 -12.85 -7.65
N ARG A 108 10.30 -12.46 -6.38
CA ARG A 108 9.00 -12.55 -5.68
C ARG A 108 7.93 -11.63 -6.28
N ILE A 109 8.30 -10.40 -6.63
CA ILE A 109 7.39 -9.45 -7.29
C ILE A 109 6.89 -10.02 -8.62
N VAL A 110 7.78 -10.69 -9.38
CA VAL A 110 7.42 -11.39 -10.61
C VAL A 110 6.56 -12.63 -10.36
N GLU A 111 6.90 -13.47 -9.38
CA GLU A 111 6.10 -14.63 -8.99
C GLU A 111 4.69 -14.27 -8.52
N LYS A 112 4.50 -13.05 -8.01
CA LYS A 112 3.20 -12.53 -7.55
C LYS A 112 2.45 -11.75 -8.61
N ASP A 113 2.97 -11.75 -9.84
CA ASP A 113 2.37 -11.10 -11.02
C ASP A 113 2.21 -9.59 -10.85
N VAL A 114 3.09 -8.94 -10.08
CA VAL A 114 3.13 -7.47 -9.96
C VAL A 114 4.04 -6.87 -11.04
N MET A 115 5.06 -7.62 -11.46
CA MET A 115 5.89 -7.31 -12.61
C MET A 115 6.04 -8.55 -13.48
N CYS A 116 6.33 -8.37 -14.77
CA CYS A 116 6.72 -9.45 -15.66
C CYS A 116 8.11 -9.19 -16.25
N LYS A 117 8.77 -10.24 -16.75
CA LYS A 117 10.00 -10.11 -17.54
C LYS A 117 9.61 -10.09 -19.02
N ALA A 118 9.72 -8.93 -19.67
CA ALA A 118 9.50 -8.77 -21.09
C ALA A 118 10.82 -8.90 -21.86
N LEU A 119 10.82 -9.65 -22.96
CA LEU A 119 11.96 -9.73 -23.88
C LEU A 119 11.94 -8.48 -24.76
N TYR A 120 13.06 -7.74 -24.81
CA TYR A 120 13.17 -6.52 -25.63
C TYR A 120 14.27 -6.61 -26.70
N SER A 121 15.14 -7.61 -26.61
CA SER A 121 16.12 -7.94 -27.65
C SER A 121 16.25 -9.44 -27.75
N GLU A 122 16.09 -10.01 -28.95
CA GLU A 122 16.20 -11.46 -29.15
C GLU A 122 17.66 -11.92 -29.33
N ARG A 123 18.55 -11.02 -29.76
CA ARG A 123 19.94 -11.34 -30.15
C ARG A 123 20.93 -10.25 -29.69
N PRO A 124 21.53 -10.37 -28.49
CA PRO A 124 21.32 -11.42 -27.49
C PRO A 124 19.99 -11.27 -26.74
N ALA A 125 19.46 -12.36 -26.17
CA ALA A 125 18.25 -12.32 -25.35
C ALA A 125 18.42 -11.37 -24.16
N ARG A 126 17.73 -10.22 -24.16
CA ARG A 126 17.73 -9.26 -23.06
C ARG A 126 16.30 -9.03 -22.56
N TYR A 127 16.16 -9.05 -21.24
CA TYR A 127 14.90 -8.89 -20.57
C TYR A 127 14.88 -7.60 -19.75
N GLU A 128 13.70 -7.03 -19.67
CA GLU A 128 13.37 -5.92 -18.79
C GLU A 128 12.19 -6.30 -17.90
N TYR A 129 12.07 -5.63 -16.77
CA TYR A 129 10.94 -5.75 -15.85
C TYR A 129 9.90 -4.69 -16.20
N ARG A 130 8.66 -5.11 -16.45
CA ARG A 130 7.52 -4.21 -16.70
C ARG A 130 6.43 -4.46 -15.66
N LEU A 131 5.70 -3.42 -15.28
CA LEU A 131 4.54 -3.55 -14.39
C LEU A 131 3.39 -4.21 -15.16
N THR A 132 2.80 -5.24 -14.58
CA THR A 132 1.53 -5.83 -15.03
C THR A 132 0.38 -4.94 -14.59
N GLU A 133 -0.84 -5.12 -15.12
CA GLU A 133 -2.06 -4.42 -14.66
C GLU A 133 -2.19 -4.41 -13.13
N LYS A 134 -1.87 -5.54 -12.51
CA LYS A 134 -1.81 -5.67 -11.05
C LYS A 134 -0.76 -4.78 -10.40
N GLY A 135 0.43 -4.68 -10.97
CA GLY A 135 1.40 -3.68 -10.53
C GLY A 135 0.95 -2.23 -10.77
N GLN A 136 0.25 -1.97 -11.87
CA GLN A 136 -0.30 -0.64 -12.19
C GLN A 136 -1.29 -0.17 -11.12
N GLY A 137 -2.10 -1.10 -10.57
CA GLY A 137 -3.04 -0.81 -9.49
C GLY A 137 -2.41 -0.29 -8.19
N LEU A 138 -1.10 -0.44 -7.99
CA LEU A 138 -0.38 0.13 -6.84
C LEU A 138 0.02 1.60 -7.05
N TYR A 139 -0.17 2.14 -8.25
CA TYR A 139 0.17 3.53 -8.55
C TYR A 139 -0.57 4.53 -7.65
N TRP A 140 -1.84 4.25 -7.36
CA TRP A 140 -2.67 5.10 -6.50
C TRP A 140 -2.16 5.16 -5.06
N MET A 141 -1.68 4.03 -4.54
CA MET A 141 -0.99 3.99 -3.26
C MET A 141 0.27 4.85 -3.30
N SER A 142 1.07 4.78 -4.37
CA SER A 142 2.28 5.59 -4.53
C SER A 142 1.99 7.10 -4.61
N LEU A 143 0.90 7.51 -5.27
CA LEU A 143 0.49 8.93 -5.27
C LEU A 143 0.07 9.43 -3.88
N MET A 144 -0.64 8.61 -3.10
CA MET A 144 -0.99 8.95 -1.72
C MET A 144 0.24 8.98 -0.80
N MET A 145 1.21 8.08 -1.03
CA MET A 145 2.50 8.12 -0.34
C MET A 145 3.26 9.41 -0.66
N LEU A 146 3.32 9.80 -1.94
CA LEU A 146 3.95 11.04 -2.37
C LEU A 146 3.29 12.28 -1.74
N ARG A 147 1.94 12.33 -1.71
CA ARG A 147 1.20 13.38 -1.00
C ARG A 147 1.60 13.46 0.46
N TRP A 148 1.62 12.32 1.16
CA TRP A 148 1.97 12.27 2.57
C TRP A 148 3.40 12.74 2.81
N GLU A 149 4.35 12.28 1.99
CA GLU A 149 5.76 12.66 2.12
C GLU A 149 5.95 14.16 1.92
N ARG A 150 5.23 14.80 0.98
CA ARG A 150 5.26 16.26 0.81
C ARG A 150 4.74 17.03 2.03
N ILE A 151 3.74 16.48 2.73
CA ILE A 151 3.14 17.14 3.90
C ILE A 151 4.02 16.96 5.15
N TRP A 152 4.59 15.76 5.35
CA TRP A 152 5.19 15.36 6.63
C TRP A 152 6.67 14.98 6.59
N GLY A 153 7.20 14.62 5.43
CA GLY A 153 8.60 14.20 5.26
C GLY A 153 9.57 15.37 5.31
N ASP A 154 10.84 15.07 5.57
CA ASP A 154 11.91 16.07 5.53
C ASP A 154 12.18 16.52 4.09
N GLN A 155 11.81 17.77 3.78
CA GLN A 155 11.94 18.33 2.43
C GLN A 155 13.35 18.83 2.10
N SER A 156 14.30 18.76 3.04
CA SER A 156 15.62 19.41 2.88
C SER A 156 16.54 18.73 1.88
N GLN A 157 16.37 17.43 1.61
CA GLN A 157 17.28 16.62 0.79
C GLN A 157 16.57 15.67 -0.20
N VAL A 158 15.27 15.83 -0.42
CA VAL A 158 14.48 14.95 -1.30
C VAL A 158 14.29 15.53 -2.70
N VAL A 159 14.21 14.64 -3.69
CA VAL A 159 13.87 15.01 -5.06
C VAL A 159 12.41 15.44 -5.11
N LYS A 160 12.15 16.66 -5.57
CA LYS A 160 10.76 17.13 -5.73
C LYS A 160 10.19 16.59 -7.02
N VAL A 161 8.98 16.07 -6.93
CA VAL A 161 8.21 15.62 -8.09
C VAL A 161 7.20 16.70 -8.40
N LYS A 162 7.06 17.08 -9.66
CA LYS A 162 5.99 17.95 -10.13
C LYS A 162 5.09 17.13 -11.04
N LEU A 163 3.83 16.97 -10.67
CA LEU A 163 2.88 16.13 -11.40
C LEU A 163 2.02 17.01 -12.31
N THR A 164 1.85 16.61 -13.56
CA THR A 164 0.96 17.26 -14.53
C THR A 164 -0.10 16.26 -14.96
N HIS A 165 -1.37 16.67 -14.94
CA HIS A 165 -2.47 15.88 -15.44
C HIS A 165 -2.66 16.17 -16.93
N LYS A 166 -2.46 15.19 -17.81
CA LYS A 166 -2.49 15.36 -19.27
C LYS A 166 -3.82 15.90 -19.78
N LYS A 167 -4.94 15.44 -19.22
CA LYS A 167 -6.27 15.84 -19.69
C LYS A 167 -6.55 17.33 -19.46
N CYS A 168 -6.23 17.88 -18.29
CA CYS A 168 -6.48 19.29 -17.99
C CYS A 168 -5.25 20.19 -18.20
N GLY A 169 -4.07 19.61 -18.41
CA GLY A 169 -2.81 20.33 -18.62
C GLY A 169 -2.24 21.02 -17.37
N GLN A 170 -2.86 20.87 -16.21
CA GLN A 170 -2.47 21.56 -14.99
C GLN A 170 -1.53 20.73 -14.13
N ILE A 171 -0.64 21.43 -13.42
CA ILE A 171 0.10 20.86 -12.30
C ILE A 171 -0.89 20.59 -11.17
N PHE A 172 -0.77 19.43 -10.51
CA PHE A 172 -1.74 19.05 -9.49
C PHE A 172 -1.10 18.32 -8.30
N GLU A 173 -1.84 18.34 -7.20
CA GLU A 173 -1.65 17.49 -6.04
C GLU A 173 -2.69 16.36 -6.08
N PRO A 174 -2.31 15.10 -5.83
CA PRO A 174 -3.26 13.99 -5.87
C PRO A 174 -4.20 14.09 -4.66
N LEU A 175 -5.52 14.05 -4.90
CA LEU A 175 -6.56 14.15 -3.87
C LEU A 175 -7.22 12.78 -3.61
N PRO A 176 -7.49 12.41 -2.34
CA PRO A 176 -8.27 11.23 -2.01
C PRO A 176 -9.77 11.55 -2.05
N LEU A 177 -10.41 11.35 -3.21
CA LEU A 177 -11.85 11.62 -3.36
C LEU A 177 -12.68 10.36 -3.23
N CYS A 178 -13.93 10.53 -2.81
CA CYS A 178 -14.95 9.52 -3.04
C CYS A 178 -15.60 9.72 -4.41
N ALA A 179 -15.56 8.72 -5.30
CA ALA A 179 -16.19 8.80 -6.61
C ALA A 179 -17.71 9.01 -6.55
N THR A 180 -18.36 8.53 -5.47
CA THR A 180 -19.82 8.61 -5.32
C THR A 180 -20.30 10.04 -5.04
N CYS A 181 -19.61 10.79 -4.17
CA CYS A 181 -20.05 12.14 -3.78
C CYS A 181 -19.09 13.27 -4.20
N GLY A 182 -17.90 12.94 -4.69
CA GLY A 182 -16.89 13.90 -5.13
C GLY A 182 -16.13 14.63 -4.00
N HIS A 183 -16.42 14.36 -2.72
CA HIS A 183 -15.73 14.97 -1.59
C HIS A 183 -14.43 14.24 -1.25
N GLU A 184 -13.46 14.98 -0.69
CA GLU A 184 -12.29 14.36 -0.07
C GLU A 184 -12.75 13.56 1.15
N TYR A 185 -12.22 12.35 1.32
CA TYR A 185 -12.47 11.56 2.52
C TYR A 185 -11.26 11.64 3.46
N SER A 186 -11.54 11.61 4.76
CA SER A 186 -10.53 11.47 5.81
C SER A 186 -10.83 10.28 6.72
N ALA A 187 -9.88 9.95 7.60
CA ALA A 187 -10.06 8.86 8.57
C ALA A 187 -11.25 9.07 9.53
N PHE A 188 -11.72 10.31 9.70
CA PHE A 188 -12.80 10.66 10.63
C PHE A 188 -14.18 10.62 9.99
N GLU A 189 -14.24 10.59 8.66
CA GLU A 189 -15.48 10.62 7.87
C GLU A 189 -15.78 9.25 7.24
N VAL A 190 -15.02 8.22 7.63
CA VAL A 190 -15.19 6.87 7.10
C VAL A 190 -15.46 5.92 8.26
N ASP A 191 -16.67 5.36 8.25
CA ASP A 191 -17.02 4.25 9.12
C ASP A 191 -16.79 2.92 8.41
N TRP A 192 -16.77 1.83 9.17
CA TRP A 192 -16.51 0.49 8.62
C TRP A 192 -17.35 -0.58 9.31
N GLU A 193 -17.66 -1.62 8.55
CA GLU A 193 -18.31 -2.82 9.06
C GLU A 193 -17.68 -4.09 8.47
N GLU A 194 -18.00 -5.24 9.06
CA GLU A 194 -17.53 -6.53 8.54
C GLU A 194 -18.24 -6.85 7.23
N GLY A 195 -17.47 -7.11 6.18
CA GLY A 195 -18.01 -7.53 4.90
C GLY A 195 -18.19 -9.05 4.81
N PRO A 196 -18.84 -9.53 3.73
CA PRO A 196 -19.13 -10.95 3.53
C PRO A 196 -17.87 -11.83 3.38
N GLY A 197 -16.71 -11.25 3.05
CA GLY A 197 -15.42 -11.96 3.01
C GLY A 197 -14.70 -12.09 4.36
N VAL A 198 -15.34 -11.67 5.46
CA VAL A 198 -14.75 -11.76 6.80
C VAL A 198 -14.64 -13.21 7.27
N GLY A 199 -13.54 -13.54 7.96
CA GLY A 199 -13.25 -14.87 8.46
C GLY A 199 -11.89 -14.91 9.16
N THR A 200 -11.34 -16.11 9.32
CA THR A 200 -9.99 -16.30 9.88
C THR A 200 -9.04 -16.83 8.83
N MET A 201 -7.83 -16.28 8.76
CA MET A 201 -6.76 -16.76 7.91
C MET A 201 -5.52 -17.16 8.71
N ALA A 202 -4.77 -18.12 8.18
CA ALA A 202 -3.45 -18.45 8.68
C ALA A 202 -2.50 -17.26 8.53
N ALA A 203 -1.95 -16.77 9.65
CA ALA A 203 -0.88 -15.81 9.60
C ALA A 203 0.43 -16.53 9.22
N ASN A 204 0.78 -16.46 7.92
CA ASN A 204 2.05 -16.99 7.43
C ASN A 204 3.19 -16.02 7.77
N TYR A 205 3.76 -16.16 8.97
CA TYR A 205 4.94 -15.39 9.39
C TYR A 205 6.20 -15.92 8.71
N VAL A 206 6.51 -15.46 7.49
CA VAL A 206 7.88 -15.60 6.99
C VAL A 206 8.76 -14.66 7.83
N ARG A 207 9.58 -15.22 8.73
CA ARG A 207 10.63 -14.47 9.46
C ARG A 207 11.52 -13.75 8.45
N ARG A 208 11.18 -12.50 8.11
CA ARG A 208 12.05 -11.61 7.34
C ARG A 208 12.96 -10.91 8.33
N ARG A 209 14.27 -11.14 8.23
CA ARG A 209 15.27 -10.37 8.96
C ARG A 209 15.03 -8.89 8.62
N GLN A 210 14.65 -8.10 9.63
CA GLN A 210 14.43 -6.66 9.52
C GLN A 210 15.62 -6.05 8.77
N HIS A 211 15.35 -5.36 7.66
CA HIS A 211 16.32 -4.56 6.93
C HIS A 211 15.90 -3.08 7.04
N ARG A 212 15.54 -2.61 8.25
CA ARG A 212 15.36 -1.17 8.49
C ARG A 212 16.62 -0.41 8.07
N ASP A 213 17.79 -1.02 8.29
CA ASP A 213 19.09 -0.47 7.94
C ASP A 213 19.30 -0.28 6.43
N ALA A 214 18.57 -1.00 5.57
CA ALA A 214 18.74 -0.87 4.12
C ALA A 214 18.18 0.44 3.54
N ILE A 215 17.18 1.06 4.18
CA ILE A 215 16.72 2.41 3.78
C ILE A 215 17.69 3.48 4.32
N ALA A 216 18.25 3.29 5.52
CA ALA A 216 19.16 4.25 6.13
C ALA A 216 20.46 4.47 5.32
N GLU A 217 20.89 3.46 4.54
CA GLU A 217 22.07 3.55 3.65
C GLU A 217 21.72 4.03 2.23
N ARG A 218 20.45 4.30 1.91
CA ARG A 218 20.09 4.84 0.59
C ARG A 218 20.68 6.24 0.47
N ASN A 219 21.54 6.47 -0.53
CA ASN A 219 22.12 7.79 -0.83
C ASN A 219 21.03 8.87 -0.77
N SER A 220 21.11 9.70 0.27
CA SER A 220 20.06 10.58 0.77
C SER A 220 19.54 11.60 -0.24
N GLY A 221 20.24 11.79 -1.37
CA GLY A 221 19.85 12.75 -2.40
C GLY A 221 18.87 12.25 -3.47
N SER A 222 18.70 10.93 -3.65
CA SER A 222 17.92 10.38 -4.80
C SER A 222 16.52 9.89 -4.45
N ALA A 223 16.13 9.99 -3.19
CA ALA A 223 14.88 9.42 -2.69
C ALA A 223 13.72 10.42 -2.76
N ILE A 224 12.53 9.91 -3.08
CA ILE A 224 11.30 10.71 -3.14
C ILE A 224 10.41 10.43 -1.93
N MET A 225 10.15 9.16 -1.60
CA MET A 225 9.21 8.74 -0.56
C MET A 225 9.93 8.05 0.61
N VAL A 226 10.81 8.75 1.33
CA VAL A 226 11.73 8.13 2.31
C VAL A 226 11.01 7.62 3.56
N GLU A 227 10.32 8.51 4.27
CA GLU A 227 9.75 8.17 5.57
C GLU A 227 8.50 7.30 5.40
N VAL A 228 7.62 7.66 4.46
CA VAL A 228 6.40 6.88 4.21
C VAL A 228 6.70 5.47 3.69
N ALA A 229 7.74 5.27 2.88
CA ALA A 229 8.13 3.92 2.43
C ALA A 229 8.69 3.05 3.58
N GLN A 230 9.31 3.65 4.61
CA GLN A 230 9.69 2.92 5.81
C GLN A 230 8.47 2.47 6.60
N ILE A 231 7.47 3.35 6.76
CA ILE A 231 6.24 3.05 7.48
C ILE A 231 5.44 1.99 6.74
N MET A 232 5.16 2.19 5.45
CA MET A 232 4.38 1.27 4.62
C MET A 232 5.12 -0.04 4.31
N GLY A 233 6.45 0.02 4.30
CA GLY A 233 7.33 -1.14 4.18
C GLY A 233 7.50 -1.92 5.49
N ASP A 234 7.02 -1.42 6.62
CA ASP A 234 6.96 -2.20 7.86
C ASP A 234 5.57 -2.79 8.06
N ARG A 235 5.48 -4.10 7.82
CA ARG A 235 4.24 -4.86 7.97
C ARG A 235 3.54 -4.63 9.31
N TRP A 236 4.28 -4.59 10.41
CA TRP A 236 3.68 -4.46 11.74
C TRP A 236 3.15 -3.05 11.97
N ALA A 237 3.87 -2.02 11.54
CA ALA A 237 3.40 -0.65 11.62
C ALA A 237 2.08 -0.45 10.86
N VAL A 238 1.98 -0.97 9.63
CA VAL A 238 0.73 -0.90 8.84
C VAL A 238 -0.43 -1.61 9.54
N LEU A 239 -0.18 -2.77 10.15
CA LEU A 239 -1.21 -3.52 10.89
C LEU A 239 -1.61 -2.84 12.20
N VAL A 240 -0.67 -2.19 12.90
CA VAL A 240 -0.97 -1.37 14.07
C VAL A 240 -1.82 -0.17 13.67
N LEU A 241 -1.47 0.53 12.59
CA LEU A 241 -2.27 1.64 12.07
C LEU A 241 -3.69 1.17 11.73
N ARG A 242 -3.84 0.04 11.02
CA ARG A 242 -5.16 -0.55 10.72
C ARG A 242 -5.97 -0.83 12.00
N ALA A 243 -5.35 -1.42 13.01
CA ALA A 243 -6.01 -1.69 14.29
C ALA A 243 -6.49 -0.39 14.95
N LEU A 244 -5.65 0.64 14.97
CA LEU A 244 -5.99 1.94 15.54
C LEU A 244 -7.11 2.67 14.77
N PHE A 245 -7.10 2.63 13.43
CA PHE A 245 -8.16 3.19 12.60
C PHE A 245 -9.51 2.50 12.80
N THR A 246 -9.50 1.23 13.21
CA THR A 246 -10.71 0.46 13.53
C THR A 246 -11.12 0.58 15.00
N GLY A 247 -10.51 1.49 15.75
CA GLY A 247 -10.85 1.78 17.15
C GLY A 247 -10.18 0.86 18.19
N LEU A 248 -9.28 -0.05 17.78
CA LEU A 248 -8.53 -0.91 18.69
C LEU A 248 -7.38 -0.12 19.32
N ASN A 249 -7.66 0.53 20.44
CA ASN A 249 -6.74 1.50 21.06
C ASN A 249 -5.92 0.95 22.24
N SER A 250 -6.09 -0.31 22.66
CA SER A 250 -5.31 -0.91 23.74
C SER A 250 -4.25 -1.89 23.22
N PHE A 251 -3.14 -2.04 23.96
CA PHE A 251 -2.04 -2.93 23.57
C PHE A 251 -2.50 -4.36 23.26
N ASP A 252 -3.34 -4.93 24.13
CA ASP A 252 -3.81 -6.31 23.99
C ASP A 252 -4.69 -6.49 22.76
N ARG A 253 -5.60 -5.54 22.48
CA ARG A 253 -6.46 -5.59 21.29
C ARG A 253 -5.65 -5.46 20.00
N ILE A 254 -4.68 -4.55 19.97
CA ILE A 254 -3.78 -4.39 18.82
C ILE A 254 -2.96 -5.67 18.59
N ARG A 255 -2.45 -6.30 19.66
CA ARG A 255 -1.67 -7.54 19.57
C ARG A 255 -2.50 -8.71 19.06
N GLU A 256 -3.74 -8.82 19.52
CA GLU A 256 -4.67 -9.86 19.09
C GLU A 256 -4.99 -9.71 17.60
N ASP A 257 -5.39 -8.50 17.19
CA ASP A 257 -5.78 -8.20 15.81
C ASP A 257 -4.61 -8.25 14.81
N SER A 258 -3.47 -7.63 15.14
CA SER A 258 -2.27 -7.67 14.28
C SER A 258 -1.57 -9.01 14.31
N GLY A 259 -1.84 -9.85 15.30
CA GLY A 259 -1.12 -11.10 15.51
C GLY A 259 0.33 -10.94 15.96
N ALA A 260 0.86 -9.73 16.17
CA ALA A 260 2.27 -9.50 16.52
C ALA A 260 2.67 -10.17 17.85
N ALA A 261 3.95 -10.52 17.99
CA ALA A 261 4.51 -10.90 19.28
C ALA A 261 4.69 -9.66 20.18
N THR A 262 4.60 -9.81 21.50
CA THR A 262 4.66 -8.69 22.46
C THR A 262 5.89 -7.79 22.24
N ASN A 263 7.08 -8.36 22.15
CA ASN A 263 8.33 -7.62 21.94
C ASN A 263 8.33 -6.83 20.62
N ILE A 264 7.81 -7.44 19.54
CA ILE A 264 7.70 -6.79 18.23
C ILE A 264 6.72 -5.63 18.30
N LEU A 265 5.54 -5.84 18.92
CA LEU A 265 4.55 -4.77 19.05
C LEU A 265 5.07 -3.60 19.88
N THR A 266 5.75 -3.87 21.01
CA THR A 266 6.37 -2.84 21.85
C THR A 266 7.41 -2.04 21.06
N GLU A 267 8.33 -2.71 20.35
CA GLU A 267 9.34 -2.04 19.53
C GLU A 267 8.69 -1.13 18.48
N ARG A 268 7.62 -1.60 17.83
CA ARG A 268 6.90 -0.87 16.79
C ARG A 268 6.15 0.34 17.33
N LEU A 269 5.43 0.19 18.43
CA LEU A 269 4.73 1.30 19.05
C LEU A 269 5.71 2.39 19.51
N ASN A 270 6.84 2.01 20.11
CA ASN A 270 7.88 2.97 20.51
C ASN A 270 8.47 3.72 19.29
N TRP A 271 8.74 2.99 18.20
CA TRP A 271 9.23 3.59 16.97
C TRP A 271 8.21 4.54 16.34
N MET A 272 6.94 4.12 16.25
CA MET A 272 5.84 4.96 15.74
C MET A 272 5.60 6.19 16.61
N GLN A 273 5.82 6.10 17.93
CA GLN A 273 5.81 7.25 18.83
C GLN A 273 6.97 8.21 18.54
N THR A 274 8.17 7.69 18.29
CA THR A 274 9.33 8.52 17.92
C THR A 274 9.10 9.25 16.59
N LEU A 275 8.40 8.63 15.64
CA LEU A 275 7.99 9.27 14.38
C LEU A 275 6.81 10.24 14.53
N GLY A 276 6.19 10.33 15.72
CA GLY A 276 5.01 11.15 15.96
C GLY A 276 3.74 10.65 15.27
N LEU A 277 3.65 9.34 14.98
CA LEU A 277 2.45 8.71 14.39
C LEU A 277 1.41 8.35 15.46
N VAL A 278 1.85 8.01 16.66
CA VAL A 278 0.98 7.53 17.74
C VAL A 278 1.37 8.22 19.03
N ASN A 279 0.38 8.61 19.83
CA ASN A 279 0.56 9.09 21.20
C ASN A 279 -0.09 8.13 22.19
N HIS A 280 0.27 8.24 23.48
CA HIS A 280 -0.53 7.61 24.53
C HIS A 280 -1.84 8.36 24.72
N ASN A 281 -2.89 7.62 25.10
CA ASN A 281 -4.11 8.21 25.60
C ASN A 281 -3.88 8.66 27.06
N ASP A 282 -3.90 9.97 27.29
CA ASP A 282 -3.67 10.57 28.61
C ASP A 282 -4.98 10.84 29.39
N GLU A 283 -6.15 10.58 28.79
CA GLU A 283 -7.47 10.99 29.31
C GLU A 283 -8.20 9.97 30.20
N GLU A 284 -7.48 9.19 31.03
CA GLU A 284 -8.11 8.56 32.20
C GLU A 284 -7.60 9.21 33.49
N ALA A 285 -8.51 9.90 34.17
CA ALA A 285 -8.33 10.44 35.51
C ALA A 285 -7.90 9.31 36.46
N GLY A 286 -6.59 9.19 36.69
CA GLY A 286 -6.00 8.08 37.44
C GLY A 286 -4.55 7.74 37.10
N GLY A 287 -3.96 8.34 36.06
CA GLY A 287 -2.51 8.30 35.84
C GLY A 287 -1.97 7.02 35.21
N LYS A 288 -2.82 6.12 34.71
CA LYS A 288 -2.39 5.00 33.85
C LYS A 288 -2.60 5.37 32.39
N LYS A 289 -1.51 5.33 31.61
CA LYS A 289 -1.53 5.42 30.14
C LYS A 289 -2.18 4.15 29.57
N THR A 290 -3.50 4.12 29.42
CA THR A 290 -4.25 2.88 29.13
C THR A 290 -4.45 2.59 27.64
N GLY A 291 -4.08 3.50 26.74
CA GLY A 291 -4.24 3.28 25.29
C GLY A 291 -3.32 4.10 24.39
N TYR A 292 -3.54 3.95 23.08
CA TYR A 292 -2.83 4.57 21.99
C TYR A 292 -3.81 5.36 21.11
N ARG A 293 -3.42 6.55 20.68
CA ARG A 293 -4.20 7.43 19.79
C ARG A 293 -3.38 7.82 18.58
N LEU A 294 -4.04 7.86 17.42
CA LEU A 294 -3.48 8.37 16.17
C LEU A 294 -3.24 9.87 16.26
N THR A 295 -2.14 10.35 15.67
CA THR A 295 -1.88 11.78 15.47
C THR A 295 -2.38 12.23 14.10
N ARG A 296 -2.41 13.54 13.84
CA ARG A 296 -2.70 14.10 12.51
C ARG A 296 -1.75 13.54 11.43
N LYS A 297 -0.47 13.31 11.77
CA LYS A 297 0.51 12.71 10.86
C LYS A 297 0.11 11.31 10.42
N SER A 298 -0.43 10.51 11.36
CA SER A 298 -0.93 9.18 11.02
C SER A 298 -2.28 9.20 10.30
N THR A 299 -3.18 10.14 10.57
CA THR A 299 -4.49 10.20 9.90
C THR A 299 -4.35 10.43 8.39
N ASP A 300 -3.33 11.15 7.96
CA ASP A 300 -3.03 11.34 6.54
C ASP A 300 -2.45 10.07 5.86
N ILE A 301 -2.14 9.01 6.62
CA ILE A 301 -1.79 7.68 6.07
C ILE A 301 -3.04 6.91 5.66
N PHE A 302 -4.22 7.29 6.18
CA PHE A 302 -5.46 6.57 5.93
C PHE A 302 -5.79 6.40 4.43
N PRO A 303 -5.65 7.43 3.57
CA PRO A 303 -5.80 7.24 2.12
C PRO A 303 -4.84 6.23 1.51
N ILE A 304 -3.59 6.15 1.99
CA ILE A 304 -2.61 5.15 1.55
C ILE A 304 -3.11 3.75 1.89
N LEU A 305 -3.62 3.55 3.12
CA LEU A 305 -4.19 2.27 3.55
C LEU A 305 -5.40 1.88 2.74
N LEU A 306 -6.28 2.82 2.39
CA LEU A 306 -7.44 2.53 1.56
C LEU A 306 -7.06 2.16 0.13
N MET A 307 -6.03 2.79 -0.45
CA MET A 307 -5.52 2.37 -1.76
C MET A 307 -4.90 0.96 -1.71
N LEU A 308 -4.17 0.64 -0.65
CA LEU A 308 -3.65 -0.71 -0.43
C LEU A 308 -4.78 -1.73 -0.19
N MET A 309 -5.81 -1.36 0.56
CA MET A 309 -6.99 -2.19 0.80
C MET A 309 -7.73 -2.47 -0.50
N ARG A 310 -8.06 -1.43 -1.28
CA ARG A 310 -8.73 -1.54 -2.60
C ARG A 310 -7.94 -2.45 -3.53
N TRP A 311 -6.62 -2.28 -3.61
CA TRP A 311 -5.76 -3.17 -4.39
C TRP A 311 -5.82 -4.62 -3.89
N GLY A 312 -5.79 -4.80 -2.57
CA GLY A 312 -5.97 -6.09 -1.92
C GLY A 312 -7.32 -6.74 -2.25
N ASP A 313 -8.41 -5.98 -2.22
CA ASP A 313 -9.74 -6.45 -2.55
C ASP A 313 -9.83 -6.88 -4.02
N THR A 314 -9.31 -6.07 -4.94
CA THR A 314 -9.32 -6.36 -6.38
C THR A 314 -8.62 -7.68 -6.72
N TYR A 315 -7.47 -7.96 -6.12
CA TYR A 315 -6.63 -9.10 -6.53
C TYR A 315 -6.61 -10.27 -5.56
N TYR A 316 -7.13 -10.08 -4.34
CA TYR A 316 -7.03 -11.06 -3.26
C TYR A 316 -8.28 -11.18 -2.40
N ALA A 317 -9.41 -10.54 -2.72
CA ALA A 317 -10.66 -10.82 -1.99
C ALA A 317 -11.06 -12.30 -2.12
N SER A 318 -11.82 -12.80 -1.15
CA SER A 318 -12.44 -14.12 -1.29
C SER A 318 -13.65 -14.05 -2.22
N PRO A 319 -14.14 -15.18 -2.75
CA PRO A 319 -15.32 -15.19 -3.64
C PRO A 319 -16.57 -14.58 -3.02
N GLU A 320 -16.68 -14.61 -1.68
CA GLU A 320 -17.80 -14.05 -0.92
C GLU A 320 -17.81 -12.51 -0.92
N GLY A 321 -16.68 -11.87 -1.24
CA GLY A 321 -16.55 -10.42 -1.40
C GLY A 321 -15.47 -9.80 -0.51
N ALA A 322 -15.53 -8.47 -0.37
CA ALA A 322 -14.60 -7.74 0.48
C ALA A 322 -14.81 -8.10 1.96
N PRO A 323 -13.74 -8.24 2.77
CA PRO A 323 -13.84 -8.52 4.20
C PRO A 323 -14.23 -7.30 5.04
N VAL A 324 -14.14 -6.10 4.48
CA VAL A 324 -14.48 -4.83 5.12
C VAL A 324 -15.32 -4.02 4.15
N LEU A 325 -16.43 -3.47 4.63
CA LEU A 325 -17.24 -2.49 3.90
C LEU A 325 -17.02 -1.12 4.55
N LEU A 326 -16.95 -0.08 3.73
CA LEU A 326 -16.66 1.28 4.17
C LEU A 326 -17.81 2.19 3.81
N THR A 327 -18.23 3.02 4.77
CA THR A 327 -19.30 4.01 4.60
C THR A 327 -18.72 5.41 4.75
N HIS A 328 -19.06 6.30 3.82
CA HIS A 328 -18.61 7.68 3.84
C HIS A 328 -19.67 8.57 4.49
N GLU A 329 -19.33 9.11 5.65
CA GLU A 329 -20.14 10.05 6.43
C GLU A 329 -19.89 11.50 5.99
N PRO A 330 -20.88 12.41 6.13
CA PRO A 330 -22.21 12.20 6.68
C PRO A 330 -23.24 11.65 5.66
N ASN A 331 -22.80 11.35 4.43
CA ASN A 331 -23.73 11.01 3.35
C ASN A 331 -24.28 9.58 3.43
N GLY A 332 -23.66 8.72 4.24
CA GLY A 332 -24.11 7.35 4.53
C GLY A 332 -24.06 6.39 3.33
N HIS A 333 -23.29 6.70 2.27
CA HIS A 333 -23.13 5.82 1.11
C HIS A 333 -21.83 5.02 1.20
N ASN A 334 -21.78 3.90 0.47
CA ASN A 334 -20.53 3.14 0.32
C ASN A 334 -19.41 4.05 -0.20
N LEU A 335 -18.28 4.03 0.49
CA LEU A 335 -17.09 4.76 0.07
C LEU A 335 -16.51 4.08 -1.19
N SER A 336 -16.43 4.84 -2.28
CA SER A 336 -15.68 4.46 -3.48
C SER A 336 -14.41 5.31 -3.57
N PRO A 337 -13.29 4.89 -2.95
CA PRO A 337 -12.10 5.74 -2.84
C PRO A 337 -11.33 5.76 -4.16
N VAL A 338 -11.03 6.96 -4.66
CA VAL A 338 -10.28 7.22 -5.90
C VAL A 338 -9.22 8.29 -5.68
N VAL A 339 -8.23 8.34 -6.56
CA VAL A 339 -7.24 9.44 -6.58
C VAL A 339 -7.61 10.39 -7.72
N ALA A 340 -7.77 11.67 -7.40
CA ALA A 340 -8.20 12.69 -8.35
C ALA A 340 -7.20 13.84 -8.49
N CYS A 341 -7.33 14.59 -9.57
CA CYS A 341 -6.56 15.81 -9.82
C CYS A 341 -7.06 16.97 -8.93
N SER A 342 -6.17 17.67 -8.21
CA SER A 342 -6.59 18.87 -7.45
C SER A 342 -7.10 20.03 -8.29
N ALA A 343 -6.74 20.10 -9.57
CA ALA A 343 -7.11 21.21 -10.45
C ALA A 343 -8.49 21.01 -11.10
N CYS A 344 -8.77 19.84 -11.67
CA CYS A 344 -10.05 19.55 -12.34
C CYS A 344 -10.98 18.61 -11.57
N ARG A 345 -10.51 18.01 -10.46
CA ARG A 345 -11.23 17.03 -9.63
C ARG A 345 -11.64 15.73 -10.32
N GLU A 346 -11.23 15.52 -11.57
CA GLU A 346 -11.44 14.24 -12.28
C GLU A 346 -10.56 13.14 -11.67
N GLU A 347 -11.10 11.91 -11.63
CA GLU A 347 -10.33 10.71 -11.29
C GLU A 347 -9.16 10.55 -12.26
N LEU A 348 -7.98 10.23 -11.71
CA LEU A 348 -6.78 10.05 -12.49
C LEU A 348 -6.77 8.66 -13.13
N ASP A 349 -6.29 8.61 -14.37
CA ASP A 349 -5.82 7.39 -15.01
C ASP A 349 -4.29 7.33 -14.97
N VAL A 350 -3.72 6.14 -14.80
CA VAL A 350 -2.25 5.96 -14.66
C VAL A 350 -1.50 6.46 -15.90
N HIS A 351 -2.16 6.44 -17.06
CA HIS A 351 -1.60 6.91 -18.34
C HIS A 351 -1.72 8.42 -18.53
N ASP A 352 -2.57 9.09 -17.74
CA ASP A 352 -2.86 10.52 -17.83
C ASP A 352 -2.06 11.39 -16.86
N VAL A 353 -1.13 10.80 -16.11
CA VAL A 353 -0.20 11.54 -15.26
C VAL A 353 1.15 11.65 -15.97
N THR A 354 1.83 12.79 -15.84
CA THR A 354 3.24 12.96 -16.18
C THR A 354 3.97 13.58 -15.01
N TYR A 355 5.29 13.44 -14.98
CA TYR A 355 6.10 14.03 -13.92
C TYR A 355 7.36 14.70 -14.44
N GLU A 356 7.81 15.70 -13.69
CA GLU A 356 9.13 16.32 -13.78
C GLU A 356 9.83 16.14 -12.43
N LEU A 357 11.13 15.88 -12.44
CA LEU A 357 11.95 15.75 -11.24
C LEU A 357 12.83 17.00 -11.08
N GLU A 358 12.74 17.63 -9.92
CA GLU A 358 13.61 18.73 -9.52
C GLU A 358 14.56 18.22 -8.43
N TRP A 359 15.85 18.20 -8.76
CA TRP A 359 16.90 17.64 -7.92
C TRP A 359 17.47 18.70 -6.97
N PRO A 360 17.81 18.33 -5.71
CA PRO A 360 18.56 19.21 -4.83
C PRO A 360 19.95 19.52 -5.43
N ASP A 361 20.48 20.72 -5.13
CA ASP A 361 21.81 21.13 -5.60
C ASP A 361 22.90 20.15 -5.11
N GLY A 362 23.79 19.74 -6.03
CA GLY A 362 24.93 18.86 -5.71
C GLY A 362 24.61 17.37 -5.63
N VAL A 363 23.39 16.93 -6.00
CA VAL A 363 23.02 15.52 -6.06
C VAL A 363 23.14 14.96 -7.47
N GLU A 364 23.85 13.82 -7.61
CA GLU A 364 23.92 13.08 -8.88
C GLU A 364 22.60 12.39 -9.25
N GLN A 365 22.23 12.48 -10.53
CA GLN A 365 21.04 11.85 -11.08
C GLN A 365 21.25 10.34 -11.19
N ASN A 366 20.62 9.58 -10.31
CA ASN A 366 20.73 8.11 -10.26
C ASN A 366 19.61 7.38 -11.01
N PHE A 367 18.60 8.09 -11.49
CA PHE A 367 17.62 7.53 -12.41
C PHE A 367 18.17 7.66 -13.84
N ALA A 368 18.02 6.61 -14.64
CA ALA A 368 18.29 6.74 -16.07
C ALA A 368 17.41 7.88 -16.60
N ASN A 369 17.98 8.75 -17.44
CA ASN A 369 17.17 9.66 -18.23
C ASN A 369 16.02 8.85 -18.84
N PRO A 370 14.77 9.33 -18.74
CA PRO A 370 13.67 8.71 -19.44
C PRO A 370 14.08 8.55 -20.89
N ILE A 371 14.01 7.32 -21.39
CA ILE A 371 14.36 7.03 -22.77
C ILE A 371 13.40 7.87 -23.62
N GLU A 372 13.93 8.88 -24.31
CA GLU A 372 13.24 9.54 -25.42
C GLU A 372 12.79 8.43 -26.37
N GLU A 373 11.50 8.47 -26.70
CA GLU A 373 10.76 7.44 -27.43
C GLU A 373 11.54 6.84 -28.61
N ALA A 374 11.44 5.51 -28.74
CA ALA A 374 11.71 4.80 -29.98
C ALA A 374 10.46 4.02 -30.38
#